data_AF-B0G4G5-F1
#
_entry.id   AF-B0G4G5-F1
#
_cell.length_a   1.000
_cell.length_b   1.000
_cell.length_c   1.000
_cell.angle_alpha   90.00
_cell.angle_beta   90.00
_cell.angle_gamma   90.00
#
_symmetry.space_group_name_H-M   'P 1'
#
loop_
_entity.id
_entity.type
_entity.pdbx_description
1 polymer ?
#
loop_
_entity_poly.entity_id
_entity_poly.type
_entity_poly.pdbx_seq_one_letter_code
_entity_poly.pdbx_strand_id
1 'polypeptide(L)' 'MRKKKMGYLRKDMVIDALKEDMQDTKKCYEGYQEKELIEFCYNCMERVIDRLPQYYPENVVEETRWIPCSER' A
#
# COMPACT_ATOMS: atom_id res chain seq x y z
N MET A 1 -10.43 -24.40 9.25
CA MET A 1 -9.67 -23.17 9.55
C MET A 1 -9.61 -22.32 8.28
N ARG A 2 -10.16 -21.09 8.27
CA ARG A 2 -10.06 -20.17 7.11
C ARG A 2 -8.65 -19.58 7.10
N LYS A 3 -7.83 -19.90 6.09
CA LYS A 3 -6.56 -19.20 5.85
C LYS A 3 -6.88 -17.73 5.52
N LYS A 4 -6.49 -16.78 6.37
CA LYS A 4 -6.40 -15.37 5.99
C LYS A 4 -5.31 -15.27 4.91
N LYS A 5 -5.68 -14.97 3.66
CA LYS A 5 -4.70 -14.50 2.67
C LYS A 5 -4.23 -13.13 3.16
N MET A 6 -3.00 -13.04 3.66
CA MET A 6 -2.39 -11.75 3.95
C MET A 6 -2.11 -11.06 2.61
N GLY A 7 -2.89 -10.03 2.29
CA GLY A 7 -2.62 -9.17 1.14
C GLY A 7 -1.51 -8.19 1.49
N TYR A 8 -0.50 -8.09 0.63
CA TYR A 8 0.54 -7.07 0.74
C TYR A 8 0.13 -5.89 -0.14
N LEU A 9 0.23 -4.67 0.39
CA LEU A 9 0.05 -3.47 -0.41
C LEU A 9 1.29 -3.24 -1.28
N ARG A 10 1.08 -2.83 -2.53
CA ARG A 10 2.18 -2.32 -3.36
C ARG A 10 2.49 -0.90 -2.95
N LYS A 11 3.78 -0.58 -2.88
CA LYS A 11 4.25 0.71 -2.38
C LYS A 11 3.89 1.88 -3.26
N ASP A 12 3.87 1.70 -4.57
CA ASP A 12 3.42 2.73 -5.49
C ASP A 12 1.98 3.14 -5.14
N MET A 13 1.09 2.17 -4.90
CA MET A 13 -0.29 2.45 -4.47
C MET A 13 -0.33 3.20 -3.12
N VAL A 14 0.56 2.86 -2.17
CA VAL A 14 0.63 3.56 -0.87
C VAL A 14 1.17 4.97 -1.05
N ILE A 15 2.20 5.17 -1.88
CA ILE A 15 2.80 6.47 -2.17
C ILE A 15 1.78 7.38 -2.87
N ASP A 16 1.04 6.85 -3.85
CA ASP A 16 0.01 7.60 -4.56
C ASP A 16 -1.11 8.03 -3.61
N ALA A 17 -1.59 7.11 -2.75
CA ALA A 17 -2.59 7.44 -1.73
C ALA A 17 -2.10 8.52 -0.75
N LEU A 18 -0.83 8.47 -0.32
CA LEU A 18 -0.24 9.51 0.53
C LEU A 18 -0.16 10.87 -0.17
N LYS A 19 0.11 10.90 -1.48
CA LYS A 19 0.14 12.15 -2.25
C LYS A 19 -1.24 12.78 -2.37
N GLU A 20 -2.27 11.98 -2.62
CA GLU A 20 -3.65 12.45 -2.64
C GLU A 20 -4.07 13.00 -1.28
N ASP A 21 -3.84 12.22 -0.21
CA ASP A 21 -4.18 12.61 1.16
C ASP A 21 -3.43 13.86 1.63
N MET A 22 -2.17 14.05 1.22
CA MET A 22 -1.42 15.27 1.47
C MET A 22 -2.13 16.49 0.86
N GLN A 23 -2.60 16.40 -0.38
CA GLN A 23 -3.28 17.52 -1.04
C GLN A 23 -4.60 17.85 -0.34
N ASP A 24 -5.35 16.83 0.06
CA ASP A 24 -6.61 17.02 0.78
C ASP A 24 -6.38 17.57 2.19
N THR A 25 -5.36 17.10 2.89
CA THR A 25 -4.93 17.64 4.17
C THR A 25 -4.54 19.12 4.03
N LYS A 26 -3.76 19.49 3.00
CA LYS A 26 -3.36 20.90 2.75
C LYS A 26 -4.56 21.81 2.50
N LYS A 27 -5.67 21.31 1.95
CA LYS A 27 -6.91 22.09 1.76
C LYS A 27 -7.60 22.44 3.08
N CYS A 28 -7.34 21.70 4.16
CA CYS A 28 -7.92 21.99 5.48
C CYS A 28 -7.27 23.18 6.19
N TYR A 29 -6.16 23.71 5.68
CA TYR A 29 -5.40 24.80 6.30
C TYR A 29 -5.29 25.97 5.34
N GLU A 30 -5.30 27.20 5.88
CA GLU A 30 -5.07 28.41 5.07
C GLU A 30 -3.61 28.85 5.13
N GLY A 31 -2.99 28.72 6.30
CA GLY A 31 -1.65 29.22 6.58
C GLY A 31 -0.54 28.53 5.79
N TYR A 32 0.43 29.33 5.36
CA TYR A 32 1.56 28.89 4.55
C TYR A 32 2.49 27.96 5.32
N GLN A 33 2.79 28.29 6.57
CA GLN A 33 3.70 27.50 7.42
C GLN A 33 3.12 26.11 7.73
N GLU A 34 1.82 26.03 8.01
CA GLU A 34 1.13 24.75 8.23
C GLU A 34 1.19 23.87 6.98
N LYS A 35 0.96 24.46 5.80
CA LYS A 35 1.07 23.75 4.51
C LYS A 35 2.47 23.22 4.24
N GLU A 36 3.52 23.98 4.56
CA GLU A 36 4.91 23.52 4.45
C GLU A 36 5.23 22.39 5.43
N LEU A 37 4.74 22.47 6.68
CA LEU A 37 4.92 21.41 7.67
C LEU A 37 4.24 20.11 7.25
N ILE A 38 3.02 20.20 6.71
CA ILE A 38 2.30 19.05 6.15
C ILE A 38 3.13 18.42 5.02
N GLU A 39 3.56 19.23 4.05
CA GLU A 39 4.36 18.75 2.93
C GLU A 39 5.68 18.10 3.38
N PHE A 40 6.35 18.67 4.37
CA PHE A 40 7.55 18.07 4.97
C PHE A 40 7.25 16.69 5.57
N CYS A 41 6.20 16.55 6.37
CA CYS A 41 5.83 15.30 7.02
C CYS A 41 5.50 14.19 6.01
N TYR A 42 4.69 14.49 4.98
CA TYR A 42 4.35 13.52 3.94
C TYR A 42 5.57 13.11 3.10
N ASN A 43 6.45 14.07 2.77
CA ASN A 43 7.70 13.78 2.06
C ASN A 43 8.65 12.87 2.88
N CYS A 44 8.68 13.02 4.20
CA CYS A 44 9.42 12.13 5.09
C CYS A 44 8.85 10.70 5.05
N MET A 45 7.52 10.54 5.09
CA MET A 45 6.88 9.23 5.02
C MET A 45 7.11 8.55 3.66
N GLU A 46 6.94 9.28 2.55
CA GLU A 46 7.21 8.77 1.20
C GLU A 46 8.63 8.24 1.10
N ARG A 47 9.63 9.01 1.57
CA ARG A 47 11.04 8.59 1.58
C ARG A 47 11.30 7.32 2.40
N VAL A 48 10.61 7.14 3.52
CA VAL A 48 10.75 5.93 4.35
C VAL A 48 10.16 4.73 3.61
N ILE A 49 8.97 4.87 3.04
CA ILE A 49 8.26 3.79 2.32
C ILE A 49 9.03 3.35 1.07
N ASP A 50 9.53 4.32 0.30
CA ASP A 50 10.32 4.08 -0.90
C ASP A 50 11.56 3.22 -0.62
N ARG A 51 12.23 3.47 0.53
CA ARG A 51 13.43 2.73 0.95
C ARG A 51 13.19 1.33 1.47
N LEU A 52 11.95 0.98 1.84
CA LEU A 52 11.67 -0.39 2.29
C LEU A 52 11.93 -1.38 1.12
N PRO A 53 11.98 -2.69 1.34
CA PRO A 53 11.85 -3.68 0.26
C PRO A 53 10.37 -3.88 -0.14
N GLN A 54 10.04 -3.99 -1.43
CA GLN A 54 8.70 -4.40 -1.86
C GLN A 54 8.66 -5.92 -1.82
N TYR A 55 7.83 -6.49 -0.95
CA TYR A 55 7.58 -7.92 -0.98
C TYR A 55 6.71 -8.22 -2.20
N TYR A 56 7.29 -8.96 -3.15
CA TYR A 56 6.53 -9.67 -4.17
C TYR A 56 6.43 -11.10 -3.67
N PRO A 57 5.22 -11.65 -3.44
CA PRO A 57 5.11 -13.06 -3.13
C PRO A 57 5.69 -13.83 -4.31
N GLU A 58 6.83 -14.47 -4.09
CA GLU A 58 7.34 -15.50 -4.99
C GLU A 58 6.23 -16.54 -5.08
N ASN A 59 5.58 -16.57 -6.23
CA ASN A 59 4.63 -17.57 -6.69
C ASN A 59 4.13 -18.44 -5.53
N VAL A 60 2.98 -18.07 -4.93
CA VAL A 60 2.13 -19.14 -4.42
C VAL A 60 1.88 -19.97 -5.66
N VAL A 61 2.65 -21.04 -5.83
CA VAL A 61 2.31 -22.11 -6.75
C VAL A 61 0.90 -22.44 -6.28
N GLU A 62 -0.10 -21.95 -7.00
CA GLU A 62 -1.39 -22.60 -6.94
C GLU A 62 -1.05 -24.00 -7.40
N GLU A 63 -0.81 -24.88 -6.43
CA GLU A 63 -0.89 -26.30 -6.68
C GLU A 63 -2.27 -26.46 -7.28
N THR A 64 -2.31 -26.54 -8.61
CA THR A 64 -3.43 -27.06 -9.37
C THR A 64 -3.52 -28.52 -9.02
N ARG A 65 -3.85 -28.80 -7.75
CA ARG A 65 -4.24 -30.10 -7.29
C ARG A 65 -5.55 -30.34 -7.99
N TRP A 66 -5.47 -30.98 -9.16
CA TRP A 66 -6.62 -31.55 -9.84
C TRP A 66 -7.35 -32.39 -8.80
N ILE A 67 -8.50 -31.89 -8.35
CA ILE A 67 -9.46 -32.69 -7.61
C ILE A 67 -10.26 -33.37 -8.72
N PRO A 68 -10.15 -34.70 -8.90
CA PRO A 68 -11.06 -35.38 -9.80
C PRO A 68 -12.46 -35.14 -9.25
N CYS A 69 -13.35 -34.53 -10.04
CA CYS A 69 -14.78 -34.66 -9.77
C CYS A 69 -15.09 -36.14 -9.88
N SER A 70 -15.19 -36.83 -8.74
CA SER A 70 -15.87 -38.11 -8.72
C SER A 70 -17.32 -37.82 -9.07
N GLU A 71 -17.75 -38.21 -10.26
CA GLU A 71 -19.17 -38.36 -10.56
C GLU A 71 -19.75 -39.37 -9.55
N ARG A 72 -20.59 -38.89 -8.63
CA ARG A 72 -21.73 -39.65 -8.13
C ARG A 72 -22.78 -38.77 -7.48
#